data_AF-A0A444L750-F1
#
_entry.id   AF-A0A444L750-F1
#
_cell.length_a   1.000
_cell.length_b   1.000
_cell.length_c   1.000
_cell.angle_alpha   90.00
_cell.angle_beta   90.00
_cell.angle_gamma   90.00
#
_symmetry.space_group_name_H-M   'P 1'
#
loop_
_entity.id
_entity.type
_entity.pdbx_description
1 polymer ?
#
loop_
_entity_poly.entity_id
_entity_poly.type
_entity_poly.pdbx_seq_one_letter_code
_entity_poly.pdbx_strand_id
1 'polypeptide(L)'
;MGFSRAYLVDASGSMGGTAGVADLEAPKIELVKTELKQLLGESSHFAMDDRVALIVFKNRKGKPLVKTVLPFQYARTIDESYAHLISDISTINAEGGTPISAGIKEALSLTTSEHGEREILLITDADYSLGEDPRIHLYDALMQHATINVIYLGISERLDMLEELARKTGGSLRQVRRPGDLHRYLFYPPDPPPLDPATEELVSMASSKIKEYDSAVSGSAKGEGGAGAAPPPGLANELKGIRTKISKRYDDLGKELAVLTLDRQEPLIKLTGIRQMLERRRISKKEYLKRASETEELLGNLVRAAKSKKHAIRVLESIIADLDSRILNAKK
;
A
#
# COMPACT_ATOMS: atom_id res chain seq x y z
N MET A 1 -4.17 -11.12 7.70
CA MET A 1 -3.29 -10.03 8.20
C MET A 1 -3.88 -8.73 7.71
N GLY A 2 -4.39 -7.90 8.62
CA GLY A 2 -4.85 -6.56 8.26
C GLY A 2 -3.70 -5.58 8.05
N PHE A 3 -4.02 -4.43 7.48
CA PHE A 3 -3.13 -3.27 7.38
C PHE A 3 -3.65 -2.10 8.22
N SER A 4 -2.74 -1.17 8.57
CA SER A 4 -3.07 0.11 9.18
C SER A 4 -2.71 1.24 8.23
N ARG A 5 -3.72 1.96 7.71
CA ARG A 5 -3.53 3.04 6.73
C ARG A 5 -3.99 4.40 7.24
N ALA A 6 -3.10 5.38 7.22
CA ALA A 6 -3.44 6.78 7.43
C ALA A 6 -3.67 7.48 6.07
N TYR A 7 -4.88 7.94 5.81
CA TYR A 7 -5.20 8.85 4.71
C TYR A 7 -4.78 10.26 5.12
N LEU A 8 -3.75 10.81 4.48
CA LEU A 8 -3.19 12.11 4.79
C LEU A 8 -3.56 13.10 3.69
N VAL A 9 -4.56 13.94 3.95
CA VAL A 9 -5.19 14.83 2.97
C VAL A 9 -4.66 16.25 3.10
N ASP A 10 -4.12 16.75 2.00
CA ASP A 10 -3.82 18.17 1.83
C ASP A 10 -5.11 18.97 1.73
N ALA A 11 -5.24 20.00 2.57
CA ALA A 11 -6.34 20.97 2.52
C ALA A 11 -5.80 22.40 2.36
N SER A 12 -4.69 22.56 1.64
CA SER A 12 -4.14 23.84 1.21
C SER A 12 -5.05 24.54 0.19
N GLY A 13 -4.80 25.82 -0.08
CA GLY A 13 -5.61 26.61 -1.00
C GLY A 13 -5.58 26.12 -2.45
N SER A 14 -4.50 25.48 -2.90
CA SER A 14 -4.38 24.92 -4.26
C SER A 14 -5.39 23.80 -4.52
N MET A 15 -5.74 23.04 -3.48
CA MET A 15 -6.80 22.03 -3.50
C MET A 15 -8.21 22.62 -3.75
N GLY A 16 -8.36 23.95 -3.62
CA GLY A 16 -9.58 24.67 -3.97
C GLY A 16 -9.77 24.90 -5.47
N GLY A 17 -8.75 24.64 -6.29
CA GLY A 17 -8.82 24.75 -7.75
C GLY A 17 -9.19 23.43 -8.45
N THR A 18 -9.40 23.51 -9.76
CA THR A 18 -9.67 22.35 -10.65
C THR A 18 -8.49 22.01 -11.56
N ALA A 19 -7.44 22.84 -11.58
CA ALA A 19 -6.33 22.72 -12.52
C ALA A 19 -5.58 21.38 -12.39
N GLY A 20 -5.20 20.83 -13.55
CA GLY A 20 -4.40 19.61 -13.67
C GLY A 20 -5.22 18.31 -13.74
N VAL A 21 -6.51 18.34 -13.41
CA VAL A 21 -7.41 17.18 -13.51
C VAL A 21 -8.43 17.46 -14.62
N ALA A 22 -8.34 16.70 -15.71
CA ALA A 22 -9.26 16.83 -16.84
C ALA A 22 -10.70 16.51 -16.42
N ASP A 23 -11.66 17.22 -17.00
CA ASP A 23 -13.10 17.01 -16.82
C ASP A 23 -13.58 17.21 -15.36
N LEU A 24 -12.79 17.91 -14.54
CA LEU A 24 -13.14 18.21 -13.15
C LEU A 24 -13.91 19.54 -13.05
N GLU A 25 -15.20 19.46 -12.72
CA GLU A 25 -16.08 20.63 -12.61
C GLU A 25 -16.08 21.29 -11.21
N ALA A 26 -15.70 20.53 -10.17
CA ALA A 26 -15.68 20.97 -8.78
C ALA A 26 -14.25 21.02 -8.22
N PRO A 27 -13.97 21.82 -7.18
CA PRO A 27 -12.65 21.86 -6.56
C PRO A 27 -12.09 20.47 -6.24
N LYS A 28 -10.77 20.27 -6.39
CA LYS A 28 -10.09 18.99 -6.07
C LYS A 28 -10.40 18.49 -4.67
N ILE A 29 -10.54 19.38 -3.69
CA ILE A 29 -10.92 19.00 -2.32
C ILE A 29 -12.33 18.37 -2.25
N GLU A 30 -13.28 18.80 -3.09
CA GLU A 30 -14.63 18.20 -3.12
C GLU A 30 -14.61 16.81 -3.75
N LEU A 31 -13.77 16.60 -4.77
CA LEU A 31 -13.50 15.27 -5.30
C LEU A 31 -12.94 14.35 -4.20
N VAL A 32 -11.91 14.80 -3.47
CA VAL A 32 -11.31 14.02 -2.36
C VAL A 32 -12.33 13.70 -1.28
N LYS A 33 -13.15 14.68 -0.86
CA LYS A 33 -14.22 14.44 0.11
C LYS A 33 -15.19 13.38 -0.38
N THR A 34 -15.66 13.49 -1.62
CA THR A 34 -16.65 12.56 -2.19
C THR A 34 -16.12 11.13 -2.17
N GLU A 35 -14.90 10.93 -2.65
CA GLU A 35 -14.28 9.61 -2.69
C GLU A 35 -13.98 9.05 -1.29
N LEU A 36 -13.54 9.88 -0.34
CA LEU A 36 -13.31 9.45 1.04
C LEU A 36 -14.61 9.06 1.75
N LYS A 37 -15.70 9.81 1.52
CA LYS A 37 -17.02 9.47 2.07
C LYS A 37 -17.51 8.14 1.52
N GLN A 38 -17.35 7.92 0.22
CA GLN A 38 -17.70 6.66 -0.42
C GLN A 38 -16.87 5.50 0.12
N LEU A 39 -15.54 5.65 0.12
CA LEU A 39 -14.61 4.64 0.62
C LEU A 39 -14.93 4.22 2.05
N LEU A 40 -15.13 5.20 2.95
CA LEU A 40 -15.38 4.95 4.36
C LEU A 40 -16.81 4.49 4.66
N GLY A 41 -17.73 4.62 3.70
CA GLY A 41 -19.11 4.12 3.80
C GLY A 41 -19.31 2.73 3.22
N GLU A 42 -18.32 2.20 2.53
CA GLU A 42 -18.36 0.88 1.90
C GLU A 42 -17.38 -0.06 2.62
N SER A 43 -17.80 -0.59 3.77
CA SER A 43 -16.97 -1.47 4.62
C SER A 43 -16.50 -2.76 3.93
N SER A 44 -17.11 -3.14 2.80
CA SER A 44 -16.73 -4.28 1.96
C SER A 44 -15.34 -4.18 1.34
N HIS A 45 -14.78 -2.97 1.18
CA HIS A 45 -13.43 -2.79 0.63
C HIS A 45 -12.32 -3.16 1.60
N PHE A 46 -12.65 -3.32 2.88
CA PHE A 46 -11.69 -3.59 3.94
C PHE A 46 -11.82 -5.02 4.47
N ALA A 47 -10.69 -5.63 4.80
CA ALA A 47 -10.65 -6.84 5.60
C ALA A 47 -11.06 -6.57 7.05
N MET A 48 -11.39 -7.63 7.80
CA MET A 48 -11.84 -7.52 9.20
C MET A 48 -10.83 -6.80 10.10
N ASP A 49 -9.54 -7.05 9.89
CA ASP A 49 -8.46 -6.52 10.74
C ASP A 49 -7.89 -5.19 10.24
N ASP A 50 -8.42 -4.63 9.15
CA ASP A 50 -7.90 -3.38 8.59
C ASP A 50 -8.29 -2.20 9.48
N ARG A 51 -7.33 -1.31 9.71
CA ARG A 51 -7.50 -0.09 10.48
C ARG A 51 -7.19 1.11 9.63
N VAL A 52 -8.00 2.16 9.77
CA VAL A 52 -7.82 3.39 9.01
C VAL A 52 -7.87 4.61 9.90
N ALA A 53 -7.11 5.64 9.52
CA ALA A 53 -7.14 6.96 10.09
C ALA A 53 -7.26 8.00 8.97
N LEU A 54 -7.85 9.16 9.27
CA LEU A 54 -7.96 10.29 8.34
C LEU A 54 -7.38 11.53 9.02
N ILE A 55 -6.34 12.08 8.40
CA ILE A 55 -5.62 13.25 8.87
C ILE A 55 -5.70 14.30 7.77
N VAL A 56 -5.99 15.53 8.15
CA VAL A 56 -6.03 16.68 7.25
C VAL A 56 -4.96 17.66 7.68
N PHE A 57 -4.19 18.18 6.73
CA PHE A 57 -3.14 19.15 7.02
C PHE A 57 -3.22 20.36 6.08
N LYS A 58 -2.90 21.54 6.62
CA LYS A 58 -2.80 22.81 5.90
C LYS A 58 -2.00 23.82 6.70
N ASN A 59 -1.63 24.94 6.11
CA ASN A 59 -0.96 26.04 6.81
C ASN A 59 -1.92 27.20 7.00
N ARG A 60 -2.22 27.59 8.24
CA ARG A 60 -3.10 28.72 8.55
C ARG A 60 -2.30 29.81 9.26
N LYS A 61 -2.28 31.02 8.68
CA LYS A 61 -1.56 32.19 9.22
C LYS A 61 -0.07 31.90 9.49
N GLY A 62 0.59 31.18 8.58
CA GLY A 62 2.02 30.86 8.68
C GLY A 62 2.37 29.73 9.64
N LYS A 63 1.39 29.06 10.28
CA LYS A 63 1.60 27.90 11.14
C LYS A 63 0.95 26.64 10.55
N PRO A 64 1.66 25.50 10.54
CA PRO A 64 1.05 24.21 10.23
C PRO A 64 -0.13 23.92 11.17
N LEU A 65 -1.25 23.51 10.58
CA LEU A 65 -2.44 23.01 11.25
C LEU A 65 -2.68 21.60 10.75
N VAL A 66 -2.59 20.64 11.65
CA VAL A 66 -2.88 19.22 11.38
C VAL A 66 -4.06 18.82 12.26
N LYS A 67 -5.11 18.26 11.66
CA LYS A 67 -6.32 17.79 12.35
C LYS A 67 -6.53 16.32 12.02
N THR A 68 -6.54 15.48 13.05
CA THR A 68 -7.05 14.11 12.94
C THR A 68 -8.57 14.16 12.90
N VAL A 69 -9.13 13.83 11.74
CA VAL A 69 -10.58 13.73 11.53
C VAL A 69 -11.08 12.36 11.99
N LEU A 70 -10.29 11.32 11.76
CA LEU A 70 -10.57 9.97 12.20
C LEU A 70 -9.30 9.36 12.82
N PRO A 71 -9.29 9.03 14.12
CA PRO A 71 -8.19 8.25 14.69
C PRO A 71 -8.20 6.81 14.17
N PHE A 72 -7.14 6.04 14.41
CA PHE A 72 -7.08 4.64 13.98
C PHE A 72 -8.20 3.80 14.58
N GLN A 73 -9.13 3.38 13.73
CA GLN A 73 -10.23 2.47 14.09
C GLN A 73 -10.37 1.38 13.05
N TYR A 74 -11.00 0.26 13.43
CA TYR A 74 -11.28 -0.83 12.50
C TYR A 74 -12.20 -0.32 11.39
N ALA A 75 -11.80 -0.56 10.14
CA ALA A 75 -12.50 -0.02 8.98
C ALA A 75 -13.93 -0.58 8.85
N ARG A 76 -14.19 -1.78 9.38
CA ARG A 76 -15.52 -2.38 9.41
C ARG A 76 -16.43 -1.89 10.54
N THR A 77 -15.92 -1.15 11.53
CA THR A 77 -16.73 -0.58 12.62
C THR A 77 -17.09 0.89 12.35
N ILE A 78 -16.68 1.44 11.21
CA ILE A 78 -16.89 2.86 10.87
C ILE A 78 -18.38 3.19 10.70
N ASP A 79 -19.18 2.23 10.23
CA ASP A 79 -20.62 2.37 9.99
C ASP A 79 -21.37 2.92 11.22
N GLU A 80 -20.99 2.51 12.43
CA GLU A 80 -21.61 2.97 13.69
C GLU A 80 -21.34 4.46 14.00
N SER A 81 -20.24 5.00 13.47
CA SER A 81 -19.79 6.40 13.66
C SER A 81 -20.02 7.28 12.43
N TYR A 82 -20.61 6.73 11.37
CA TYR A 82 -20.52 7.25 10.02
C TYR A 82 -21.12 8.65 9.86
N ALA A 83 -22.25 8.95 10.50
CA ALA A 83 -22.91 10.25 10.36
C ALA A 83 -22.02 11.43 10.83
N HIS A 84 -21.33 11.28 11.96
CA HIS A 84 -20.42 12.29 12.48
C HIS A 84 -19.18 12.43 11.59
N LEU A 85 -18.63 11.33 11.13
CA LEU A 85 -17.49 11.30 10.21
C LEU A 85 -17.80 12.00 8.88
N ILE A 86 -18.96 11.75 8.28
CA ILE A 86 -19.42 12.43 7.06
C ILE A 86 -19.55 13.92 7.27
N SER A 87 -20.09 14.34 8.42
CA SER A 87 -20.14 15.75 8.79
C SER A 87 -18.73 16.34 8.87
N ASP A 88 -17.81 15.70 9.60
CA ASP A 88 -16.44 16.19 9.75
C ASP A 88 -15.69 16.28 8.42
N ILE A 89 -15.81 15.27 7.55
CA ILE A 89 -15.23 15.30 6.20
C ILE A 89 -15.80 16.46 5.38
N SER A 90 -17.10 16.73 5.51
CA SER A 90 -17.75 17.84 4.80
C SER A 90 -17.19 19.21 5.22
N THR A 91 -16.74 19.35 6.48
CA THR A 91 -16.15 20.60 6.99
C THR A 91 -14.72 20.88 6.52
N ILE A 92 -14.07 19.95 5.82
CA ILE A 92 -12.70 20.13 5.33
C ILE A 92 -12.69 21.26 4.29
N ASN A 93 -11.98 22.36 4.54
CA ASN A 93 -11.90 23.47 3.58
C ASN A 93 -10.46 23.69 3.12
N ALA A 94 -10.31 23.84 1.81
CA ALA A 94 -9.07 24.20 1.14
C ALA A 94 -8.69 25.65 1.46
N GLU A 95 -7.63 25.86 2.22
CA GLU A 95 -7.11 27.19 2.53
C GLU A 95 -5.62 27.17 2.90
N GLY A 96 -4.95 28.29 2.68
CA GLY A 96 -3.56 28.46 3.10
C GLY A 96 -2.57 27.65 2.26
N GLY A 97 -1.48 27.20 2.85
CA GLY A 97 -0.41 26.48 2.12
C GLY A 97 -0.18 25.06 2.61
N THR A 98 0.89 24.41 2.13
CA THR A 98 1.01 22.94 2.18
C THR A 98 2.17 22.45 3.07
N PRO A 99 1.98 22.24 4.38
CA PRO A 99 3.04 21.77 5.28
C PRO A 99 3.14 20.23 5.31
N ILE A 100 3.58 19.62 4.21
CA ILE A 100 3.61 18.15 4.04
C ILE A 100 4.38 17.45 5.17
N SER A 101 5.54 17.99 5.56
CA SER A 101 6.36 17.46 6.65
C SER A 101 5.57 17.34 7.97
N ALA A 102 4.76 18.34 8.32
CA ALA A 102 3.94 18.31 9.53
C ALA A 102 2.87 17.21 9.48
N GLY A 103 2.24 17.04 8.31
CA GLY A 103 1.26 15.98 8.07
C GLY A 103 1.87 14.58 8.19
N ILE A 104 3.03 14.35 7.58
CA ILE A 104 3.75 13.06 7.67
C ILE A 104 4.16 12.75 9.11
N LYS A 105 4.68 13.76 9.83
CA LYS A 105 5.05 13.60 11.24
C LYS A 105 3.88 13.14 12.10
N GLU A 106 2.69 13.71 11.90
CA GLU A 106 1.47 13.30 12.62
C GLU A 106 1.01 11.90 12.19
N ALA A 107 1.05 11.59 10.89
CA ALA A 107 0.70 10.25 10.42
C ALA A 107 1.61 9.17 11.05
N LEU A 108 2.91 9.43 11.12
CA LEU A 108 3.89 8.54 11.76
C LEU A 108 3.70 8.41 13.27
N SER A 109 3.28 9.48 13.97
CA SER A 109 3.00 9.41 15.40
C SER A 109 1.83 8.47 15.69
N LEU A 110 0.77 8.52 14.86
CA LEU A 110 -0.38 7.64 14.97
C LEU A 110 -0.06 6.18 14.58
N THR A 111 0.83 5.94 13.62
CA THR A 111 1.17 4.56 13.20
C THR A 111 2.08 3.83 14.18
N THR A 112 2.68 4.53 15.15
CA THR A 112 3.66 3.92 16.06
C THR A 112 3.04 2.83 16.95
N SER A 113 1.77 2.99 17.34
CA SER A 113 1.02 2.03 18.16
C SER A 113 0.44 0.85 17.37
N GLU A 114 0.54 0.86 16.04
CA GLU A 114 -0.18 -0.07 15.18
C GLU A 114 0.61 -1.35 14.90
N HIS A 115 -0.07 -2.49 14.81
CA HIS A 115 0.55 -3.76 14.45
C HIS A 115 0.36 -4.05 12.95
N GLY A 116 1.31 -4.79 12.36
CA GLY A 116 1.22 -5.22 10.96
C GLY A 116 1.80 -4.23 9.94
N GLU A 117 1.25 -4.26 8.71
CA GLU A 117 1.68 -3.38 7.62
C GLU A 117 1.14 -1.97 7.85
N ARG A 118 2.04 -0.97 7.81
CA ARG A 118 1.71 0.44 8.06
C ARG A 118 1.85 1.24 6.77
N GLU A 119 0.82 1.97 6.41
CA GLU A 119 0.79 2.79 5.21
C GLU A 119 0.32 4.21 5.50
N ILE A 120 0.95 5.17 4.82
CA ILE A 120 0.50 6.56 4.76
C ILE A 120 0.17 6.81 3.29
N LEU A 121 -1.06 7.23 3.02
CA LEU A 121 -1.52 7.61 1.69
C LEU A 121 -1.66 9.14 1.65
N LEU A 122 -0.62 9.80 1.17
CA LEU A 122 -0.57 11.26 1.02
C LEU A 122 -1.34 11.66 -0.24
N ILE A 123 -2.41 12.44 -0.07
CA ILE A 123 -3.24 12.97 -1.16
C ILE A 123 -2.99 14.48 -1.24
N THR A 124 -2.35 14.95 -2.29
CA THR A 124 -1.92 16.36 -2.43
C THR A 124 -1.84 16.78 -3.89
N ASP A 125 -1.98 18.07 -4.17
CA ASP A 125 -1.67 18.67 -5.47
C ASP A 125 -0.39 19.52 -5.48
N ALA A 126 0.29 19.61 -4.34
CA ALA A 126 1.46 20.46 -4.20
C ALA A 126 2.73 19.75 -4.67
N ASP A 127 3.57 20.48 -5.42
CA ASP A 127 4.89 20.03 -5.84
C ASP A 127 6.00 20.51 -4.88
N TYR A 128 5.64 21.21 -3.81
CA TYR A 128 6.55 21.63 -2.74
C TYR A 128 5.89 21.54 -1.35
N SER A 129 6.71 21.54 -0.31
CA SER A 129 6.29 21.62 1.09
C SER A 129 6.64 22.99 1.67
N LEU A 130 5.70 23.66 2.33
CA LEU A 130 5.99 24.84 3.14
C LEU A 130 6.66 24.45 4.45
N GLY A 131 7.79 25.11 4.75
CA GLY A 131 8.54 24.89 5.98
C GLY A 131 9.62 23.84 5.80
N GLU A 132 9.45 22.69 6.43
CA GLU A 132 10.45 21.62 6.42
C GLU A 132 10.28 20.67 5.22
N ASP A 133 11.42 20.18 4.73
CA ASP A 133 11.48 19.16 3.68
C ASP A 133 10.93 17.83 4.22
N PRO A 134 9.88 17.24 3.61
CA PRO A 134 9.25 16.03 4.10
C PRO A 134 10.20 14.82 4.11
N ARG A 135 11.28 14.82 3.31
CA ARG A 135 12.28 13.75 3.28
C ARG A 135 13.02 13.59 4.61
N ILE A 136 12.96 14.57 5.51
CA ILE A 136 13.52 14.46 6.86
C ILE A 136 12.88 13.33 7.70
N HIS A 137 11.68 12.87 7.31
CA HIS A 137 10.92 11.82 7.97
C HIS A 137 11.14 10.42 7.37
N LEU A 138 12.00 10.28 6.36
CA LEU A 138 12.30 8.97 5.74
C LEU A 138 12.83 7.96 6.76
N TYR A 139 13.76 8.38 7.61
CA TYR A 139 14.27 7.53 8.69
C TYR A 139 13.16 7.08 9.63
N ASP A 140 12.30 8.00 10.06
CA ASP A 140 11.21 7.71 11.00
C ASP A 140 10.22 6.69 10.37
N ALA A 141 9.87 6.87 9.08
CA ALA A 141 9.04 5.92 8.35
C ALA A 141 9.70 4.54 8.19
N LEU A 142 10.98 4.49 7.80
CA LEU A 142 11.73 3.24 7.62
C LEU A 142 11.88 2.45 8.91
N MET A 143 12.15 3.13 10.03
CA MET A 143 12.23 2.54 11.37
C MET A 143 10.89 1.97 11.81
N GLN A 144 9.79 2.62 11.46
CA GLN A 144 8.45 2.16 11.77
C GLN A 144 7.92 1.13 10.76
N HIS A 145 8.71 0.72 9.75
CA HIS A 145 8.24 -0.11 8.63
C HIS A 145 7.01 0.49 7.92
N ALA A 146 6.87 1.82 7.94
CA ALA A 146 5.77 2.53 7.30
C ALA A 146 6.13 2.85 5.84
N THR A 147 5.16 2.58 4.96
CA THR A 147 5.24 2.94 3.54
C THR A 147 4.51 4.25 3.30
N ILE A 148 5.11 5.17 2.54
CA ILE A 148 4.43 6.39 2.09
C ILE A 148 4.07 6.22 0.61
N ASN A 149 2.78 6.17 0.31
CA ASN A 149 2.24 6.24 -1.03
C ASN A 149 1.75 7.68 -1.28
N VAL A 150 1.93 8.17 -2.50
CA VAL A 150 1.52 9.53 -2.89
C VAL A 150 0.49 9.44 -4.00
N ILE A 151 -0.67 10.05 -3.79
CA ILE A 151 -1.67 10.33 -4.82
C ILE A 151 -1.56 11.83 -5.12
N TYR A 152 -0.99 12.13 -6.27
CA TYR A 152 -0.81 13.50 -6.75
C TYR A 152 -2.03 13.92 -7.59
N LEU A 153 -2.69 15.01 -7.22
CA LEU A 153 -3.89 15.52 -7.90
C LEU A 153 -3.54 16.60 -8.94
N GLY A 154 -3.25 16.14 -10.15
CA GLY A 154 -3.00 16.99 -11.30
C GLY A 154 -1.82 16.53 -12.15
N ILE A 155 -1.30 17.45 -12.95
CA ILE A 155 -0.11 17.26 -13.79
C ILE A 155 0.97 18.23 -13.32
N SER A 156 2.14 17.72 -12.96
CA SER A 156 3.33 18.50 -12.65
C SER A 156 4.57 17.76 -13.11
N GLU A 157 5.55 18.52 -13.58
CA GLU A 157 6.88 18.02 -13.97
C GLU A 157 7.87 18.02 -12.79
N ARG A 158 7.50 18.60 -11.64
CA ARG A 158 8.40 18.82 -10.50
C ARG A 158 8.05 17.95 -9.31
N LEU A 159 8.00 16.63 -9.51
CA LEU A 159 7.58 15.70 -8.46
C LEU A 159 8.74 15.00 -7.74
N ASP A 160 9.99 15.33 -8.05
CA ASP A 160 11.21 14.67 -7.54
C ASP A 160 11.18 14.44 -6.03
N MET A 161 10.75 15.44 -5.25
CA MET A 161 10.66 15.34 -3.79
C MET A 161 9.66 14.27 -3.33
N LEU A 162 8.48 14.22 -3.95
CA LEU A 162 7.41 13.27 -3.61
C LEU A 162 7.72 11.87 -4.14
N GLU A 163 8.31 11.78 -5.34
CA GLU A 163 8.79 10.52 -5.90
C GLU A 163 9.88 9.90 -5.03
N GLU A 164 10.86 10.70 -4.61
CA GLU A 164 11.92 10.24 -3.72
C GLU A 164 11.36 9.75 -2.38
N LEU A 165 10.42 10.50 -1.79
CA LEU A 165 9.76 10.13 -0.53
C LEU A 165 9.02 8.79 -0.66
N ALA A 166 8.21 8.62 -1.71
CA ALA A 166 7.45 7.41 -1.92
C ALA A 166 8.38 6.23 -2.21
N ARG A 167 9.31 6.41 -3.15
CA ARG A 167 10.26 5.39 -3.58
C ARG A 167 11.09 4.90 -2.39
N LYS A 168 11.74 5.78 -1.63
CA LYS A 168 12.62 5.37 -0.52
C LYS A 168 11.90 4.67 0.63
N THR A 169 10.59 4.88 0.81
CA THR A 169 9.78 4.11 1.78
C THR A 169 9.18 2.83 1.20
N GLY A 170 9.44 2.54 -0.07
CA GLY A 170 8.89 1.38 -0.78
C GLY A 170 7.41 1.53 -1.17
N GLY A 171 6.93 2.76 -1.26
CA GLY A 171 5.63 3.11 -1.81
C GLY A 171 5.72 3.55 -3.27
N SER A 172 4.62 4.12 -3.76
CA SER A 172 4.49 4.60 -5.14
C SER A 172 3.91 6.00 -5.20
N LEU A 173 4.28 6.76 -6.23
CA LEU A 173 3.57 7.97 -6.64
C LEU A 173 2.63 7.64 -7.80
N ARG A 174 1.37 8.07 -7.70
CA ARG A 174 0.34 7.93 -8.72
C ARG A 174 -0.28 9.30 -9.01
N GLN A 175 -0.39 9.66 -10.29
CA GLN A 175 -1.02 10.93 -10.71
C GLN A 175 -2.49 10.71 -11.09
N VAL A 176 -3.37 11.53 -10.52
CA VAL A 176 -4.78 11.62 -10.87
C VAL A 176 -4.91 12.65 -11.99
N ARG A 177 -5.22 12.16 -13.20
CA ARG A 177 -5.43 13.00 -14.39
C ARG A 177 -6.92 13.19 -14.68
N ARG A 178 -7.76 12.28 -14.20
CA ARG A 178 -9.22 12.33 -14.29
C ARG A 178 -9.84 11.95 -12.95
N PRO A 179 -11.09 12.38 -12.65
CA PRO A 179 -11.76 12.06 -11.38
C PRO A 179 -11.73 10.57 -11.01
N GLY A 180 -12.01 9.68 -11.98
CA GLY A 180 -12.04 8.23 -11.76
C GLY A 180 -10.69 7.60 -11.38
N ASP A 181 -9.56 8.29 -11.63
CA ASP A 181 -8.25 7.79 -11.21
C ASP A 181 -8.12 7.83 -9.67
N LEU A 182 -8.68 8.86 -9.02
CA LEU A 182 -8.62 8.99 -7.57
C LEU A 182 -9.37 7.84 -6.90
N HIS A 183 -10.57 7.54 -7.39
CA HIS A 183 -11.34 6.37 -6.97
C HIS A 183 -10.50 5.10 -7.07
N ARG A 184 -9.90 4.84 -8.23
CA ARG A 184 -9.05 3.65 -8.40
C ARG A 184 -7.91 3.61 -7.39
N TYR A 185 -7.24 4.72 -7.12
CA TYR A 185 -6.06 4.74 -6.27
C TYR A 185 -6.35 4.72 -4.76
N LEU A 186 -7.54 5.18 -4.33
CA LEU A 186 -7.97 5.12 -2.94
C LEU A 186 -8.43 3.72 -2.52
N PHE A 187 -9.16 3.06 -3.42
CA PHE A 187 -9.80 1.77 -3.15
C PHE A 187 -8.84 0.61 -3.42
N TYR A 188 -8.03 0.71 -4.49
CA TYR A 188 -7.09 -0.33 -4.85
C TYR A 188 -5.66 0.08 -4.49
N PRO A 189 -4.96 -0.71 -3.66
CA PRO A 189 -3.55 -0.46 -3.36
C PRO A 189 -2.69 -0.37 -4.65
N PRO A 190 -1.43 0.08 -4.54
CA PRO A 190 -0.44 -0.14 -5.59
C PRO A 190 -0.61 -1.52 -6.23
N ASP A 191 -0.58 -1.61 -7.57
CA ASP A 191 -0.59 -2.91 -8.22
C ASP A 191 0.51 -3.74 -7.55
N PRO A 192 0.21 -4.98 -7.14
CA PRO A 192 1.20 -5.76 -6.43
C PRO A 192 2.45 -5.87 -7.30
N PRO A 193 3.65 -5.89 -6.68
CA PRO A 193 4.87 -6.05 -7.45
C PRO A 193 4.76 -7.27 -8.37
N PRO A 194 5.22 -7.19 -9.62
CA PRO A 194 5.18 -8.34 -10.51
C PRO A 194 5.88 -9.53 -9.85
N LEU A 195 5.35 -10.72 -10.11
CA LEU A 195 5.98 -11.96 -9.68
C LEU A 195 7.32 -12.11 -10.42
N ASP A 196 8.30 -12.73 -9.77
CA ASP A 196 9.51 -13.12 -10.48
C ASP A 196 9.18 -14.22 -11.52
N PRO A 197 9.92 -14.30 -12.64
CA PRO A 197 9.57 -15.19 -13.74
C PRO A 197 9.39 -16.66 -13.34
N ALA A 198 10.20 -17.15 -12.39
CA ALA A 198 10.10 -18.53 -11.92
C ALA A 198 8.81 -18.77 -11.12
N THR A 199 8.39 -17.79 -10.31
CA THR A 199 7.11 -17.84 -9.61
C THR A 199 5.94 -17.73 -10.59
N GLU A 200 6.00 -16.82 -11.57
CA GLU A 200 4.97 -16.64 -12.59
C GLU A 200 4.74 -17.91 -13.42
N GLU A 201 5.81 -18.58 -13.85
CA GLU A 201 5.74 -19.85 -14.57
C GLU A 201 4.99 -20.92 -13.75
N LEU A 202 5.33 -21.07 -12.47
CA LEU A 202 4.66 -22.04 -11.58
C LEU A 202 3.17 -21.71 -11.37
N VAL A 203 2.83 -20.43 -11.20
CA VAL A 203 1.44 -19.97 -11.07
C VAL A 203 0.66 -20.27 -12.35
N SER A 204 1.25 -20.01 -13.52
CA SER A 204 0.64 -20.28 -14.83
C SER A 204 0.41 -21.78 -15.05
N MET A 205 1.44 -22.61 -14.76
CA MET A 205 1.33 -24.07 -14.82
C MET A 205 0.21 -24.61 -13.93
N ALA A 206 0.14 -24.14 -12.68
CA ALA A 206 -0.89 -24.56 -11.73
C ALA A 206 -2.29 -24.16 -12.19
N SER A 207 -2.45 -22.90 -12.60
CA SER A 207 -3.74 -22.38 -13.06
C SER A 207 -4.25 -23.13 -14.29
N SER A 208 -3.36 -23.47 -15.23
CA SER A 208 -3.69 -24.27 -16.41
C SER A 208 -4.18 -25.66 -16.01
N LYS A 209 -3.46 -26.34 -15.11
CA LYS A 209 -3.81 -27.70 -14.67
C LYS A 209 -5.05 -27.77 -13.78
N ILE A 210 -5.28 -26.74 -12.98
CA ILE A 210 -6.53 -26.56 -12.23
C ILE A 210 -7.71 -26.43 -13.21
N LYS A 211 -7.59 -25.62 -14.26
CA LYS A 211 -8.65 -25.49 -15.28
C LYS A 211 -8.90 -26.79 -16.02
N GLU A 212 -7.84 -27.54 -16.35
CA GLU A 212 -7.95 -28.88 -16.96
C GLU A 212 -8.73 -29.83 -16.04
N TYR A 213 -8.42 -29.83 -14.74
CA TYR A 213 -9.12 -30.62 -13.73
C TYR A 213 -10.60 -30.22 -13.62
N ASP A 214 -10.89 -28.94 -13.45
CA ASP A 214 -12.26 -28.43 -13.31
C ASP A 214 -13.09 -28.73 -14.58
N SER A 215 -12.46 -28.70 -15.77
CA SER A 215 -13.09 -29.05 -17.05
C SER A 215 -13.38 -30.55 -17.17
N ALA A 216 -12.46 -31.42 -16.74
CA ALA A 216 -12.65 -32.86 -16.78
C ALA A 216 -13.79 -33.32 -15.84
N VAL A 217 -13.87 -32.72 -14.66
CA VAL A 217 -14.92 -33.00 -13.67
C VAL A 217 -16.29 -32.47 -14.14
N SER A 218 -16.34 -31.27 -14.74
CA SER A 218 -17.59 -30.66 -15.20
C SER A 218 -18.11 -31.21 -16.53
N GLY A 219 -17.24 -31.53 -17.49
CA GLY A 219 -17.60 -32.11 -18.79
C GLY A 219 -18.25 -33.49 -18.66
N SER A 220 -17.92 -34.23 -17.60
CA SER A 220 -18.47 -35.55 -17.33
C SER A 220 -19.87 -35.52 -16.69
N ALA A 221 -20.34 -34.36 -16.22
CA ALA A 221 -21.67 -34.19 -15.63
C ALA A 221 -22.80 -33.98 -16.67
N LYS A 222 -22.46 -33.85 -17.97
CA LYS A 222 -23.44 -33.64 -19.06
C LYS A 222 -23.93 -34.93 -19.72
N GLY A 223 -23.46 -36.10 -19.28
CA GLY A 223 -24.01 -37.40 -19.68
C GLY A 223 -25.08 -37.87 -18.69
N GLU A 224 -26.20 -38.38 -19.20
CA GLU A 224 -27.35 -38.85 -18.41
C GLU A 224 -26.93 -39.87 -17.33
N GLY A 225 -27.11 -39.50 -16.05
CA GLY A 225 -26.84 -40.38 -14.90
C GLY A 225 -25.77 -39.82 -13.96
N GLY A 226 -26.16 -38.84 -13.14
CA GLY A 226 -25.29 -38.14 -12.19
C GLY A 226 -24.65 -39.05 -11.13
N ALA A 227 -23.45 -39.53 -11.44
CA ALA A 227 -22.40 -39.80 -10.48
C ALA A 227 -21.17 -39.02 -10.98
N GLY A 228 -20.66 -38.09 -10.17
CA GLY A 228 -19.50 -37.27 -10.56
C GLY A 228 -18.36 -38.16 -11.03
N ALA A 229 -17.97 -38.05 -12.30
CA ALA A 229 -16.94 -38.91 -12.85
C ALA A 229 -15.59 -38.55 -12.21
N ALA A 230 -14.83 -39.58 -11.84
CA ALA A 230 -13.49 -39.42 -11.32
C ALA A 230 -12.59 -38.75 -12.37
N PRO A 231 -11.77 -37.77 -11.98
CA PRO A 231 -10.80 -37.16 -12.89
C PRO A 231 -9.81 -38.22 -13.43
N PRO A 232 -9.17 -37.98 -14.60
CA PRO A 232 -8.22 -38.91 -15.18
C PRO A 232 -7.12 -39.31 -14.16
N PRO A 233 -6.76 -40.60 -14.04
CA PRO A 233 -5.84 -41.07 -12.99
C PRO A 233 -4.45 -40.43 -13.03
N GLY A 234 -4.01 -39.92 -14.20
CA GLY A 234 -2.75 -39.18 -14.34
C GLY A 234 -2.79 -37.75 -13.76
N LEU A 235 -3.95 -37.09 -13.81
CA LEU A 235 -4.09 -35.67 -13.50
C LEU A 235 -3.86 -35.39 -12.01
N ALA A 236 -4.32 -36.28 -11.13
CA ALA A 236 -4.07 -36.17 -9.69
C ALA A 236 -2.57 -36.25 -9.34
N ASN A 237 -1.80 -37.06 -10.07
CA ASN A 237 -0.35 -37.17 -9.87
C ASN A 237 0.40 -35.95 -10.43
N GLU A 238 -0.06 -35.40 -11.56
CA GLU A 238 0.47 -34.14 -12.09
C GLU A 238 0.23 -32.97 -11.14
N LEU A 239 -0.98 -32.84 -10.59
CA LEU A 239 -1.31 -31.82 -9.58
C LEU A 239 -0.42 -31.94 -8.34
N LYS A 240 -0.16 -33.16 -7.84
CA LYS A 240 0.79 -33.39 -6.73
C LYS A 240 2.23 -32.98 -7.09
N GLY A 241 2.66 -33.26 -8.32
CA GLY A 241 3.97 -32.86 -8.82
C GLY A 241 4.14 -31.34 -8.84
N ILE A 242 3.13 -30.62 -9.34
CA ILE A 242 3.10 -29.15 -9.35
C ILE A 242 3.07 -28.60 -7.92
N ARG A 243 2.22 -29.16 -7.07
CA ARG A 243 2.12 -28.78 -5.64
C ARG A 243 3.48 -28.87 -4.95
N THR A 244 4.24 -29.94 -5.18
CA THR A 244 5.60 -30.09 -4.63
C THR A 244 6.55 -28.99 -5.10
N LYS A 245 6.53 -28.64 -6.40
CA LYS A 245 7.36 -27.54 -6.94
C LYS A 245 6.99 -26.19 -6.33
N ILE A 246 5.70 -25.92 -6.19
CA ILE A 246 5.19 -24.69 -5.58
C ILE A 246 5.56 -24.61 -4.11
N SER A 247 5.40 -25.69 -3.34
CA SER A 247 5.83 -25.72 -1.93
C SER A 247 7.32 -25.45 -1.78
N LYS A 248 8.16 -26.04 -2.65
CA LYS A 248 9.60 -25.74 -2.64
C LYS A 248 9.88 -24.26 -2.91
N ARG A 249 9.24 -23.67 -3.93
CA ARG A 249 9.41 -22.24 -4.23
C ARG A 249 8.92 -21.36 -3.09
N TYR A 250 7.80 -21.71 -2.46
CA TYR A 250 7.26 -21.04 -1.29
C TYR A 250 8.29 -21.04 -0.13
N ASP A 251 8.91 -22.17 0.17
CA ASP A 251 9.94 -22.29 1.21
C ASP A 251 11.20 -21.47 0.87
N ASP A 252 11.63 -21.51 -0.40
CA ASP A 252 12.80 -20.75 -0.87
C ASP A 252 12.54 -19.24 -0.78
N LEU A 253 11.35 -18.76 -1.16
CA LEU A 253 10.95 -17.36 -0.98
C LEU A 253 10.90 -16.97 0.49
N GLY A 254 10.46 -17.88 1.38
CA GLY A 254 10.48 -17.66 2.83
C GLY A 254 11.90 -17.42 3.36
N LYS A 255 12.88 -18.20 2.89
CA LYS A 255 14.30 -18.01 3.23
C LYS A 255 14.85 -16.70 2.66
N GLU A 256 14.57 -16.40 1.39
CA GLU A 256 14.97 -15.14 0.77
C GLU A 256 14.42 -13.93 1.53
N LEU A 257 13.15 -13.98 1.95
CA LEU A 257 12.52 -12.92 2.76
C LEU A 257 13.18 -12.75 4.14
N ALA A 258 13.58 -13.86 4.77
CA ALA A 258 14.31 -13.82 6.04
C ALA A 258 15.68 -13.13 5.88
N VAL A 259 16.42 -13.46 4.80
CA VAL A 259 17.70 -12.79 4.48
C VAL A 259 17.50 -11.30 4.26
N LEU A 260 16.53 -10.89 3.44
CA LEU A 260 16.22 -9.47 3.23
C LEU A 260 15.85 -8.75 4.53
N THR A 261 15.22 -9.43 5.47
CA THR A 261 14.89 -8.86 6.78
C THR A 261 16.14 -8.62 7.64
N LEU A 262 17.13 -9.50 7.54
CA LEU A 262 18.43 -9.35 8.21
C LEU A 262 19.28 -8.26 7.54
N ASP A 263 19.34 -8.22 6.21
CA ASP A 263 20.12 -7.24 5.44
C ASP A 263 19.68 -5.79 5.69
N ARG A 264 18.46 -5.59 6.20
CA ARG A 264 17.97 -4.26 6.61
C ARG A 264 18.65 -3.72 7.87
N GLN A 265 19.20 -4.57 8.73
CA GLN A 265 19.68 -4.15 10.04
C GLN A 265 20.88 -3.21 9.93
N GLU A 266 21.87 -3.55 9.11
CA GLU A 266 23.09 -2.73 8.96
C GLU A 266 22.79 -1.32 8.41
N PRO A 267 22.03 -1.15 7.31
CA PRO A 267 21.65 0.18 6.84
C PRO A 267 20.84 0.98 7.87
N LEU A 268 19.96 0.33 8.65
CA LEU A 268 19.20 1.01 9.72
C LEU A 268 20.11 1.50 10.85
N ILE A 269 21.10 0.69 11.26
CA ILE A 269 22.11 1.10 12.25
C ILE A 269 22.90 2.31 11.73
N LYS A 270 23.32 2.28 10.45
CA LYS A 270 24.02 3.40 9.82
C LYS A 270 23.17 4.67 9.79
N LEU A 271 21.90 4.58 9.40
CA LEU A 271 20.98 5.73 9.43
C LEU A 271 20.76 6.26 10.84
N THR A 272 20.63 5.37 11.83
CA THR A 272 20.50 5.75 13.24
C THR A 272 21.69 6.63 13.67
N GLY A 273 22.92 6.23 13.30
CA GLY A 273 24.12 7.03 13.56
C GLY A 273 24.06 8.41 12.90
N ILE A 274 23.66 8.50 11.63
CA ILE A 274 23.54 9.77 10.89
C ILE A 274 22.45 10.66 11.53
N ARG A 275 21.31 10.08 11.95
CA ARG A 275 20.22 10.80 12.64
C ARG A 275 20.67 11.38 13.98
N GLN A 276 21.39 10.60 14.79
CA GLN A 276 21.97 11.09 16.05
C GLN A 276 22.93 12.27 15.84
N MET A 277 23.70 12.27 14.74
CA MET A 277 24.56 13.41 14.40
C MET A 277 23.75 14.69 14.10
N LEU A 278 22.62 14.56 13.40
CA LEU A 278 21.71 15.68 13.15
C LEU A 278 21.09 16.21 14.45
N GLU A 279 20.57 15.32 15.31
CA GLU A 279 19.93 15.68 16.59
C GLU A 279 20.91 16.37 17.55
N ARG A 280 22.16 15.91 17.57
CA ARG A 280 23.27 16.54 18.33
C ARG A 280 23.84 17.78 17.64
N ARG A 281 23.23 18.23 16.54
CA ARG A 281 23.64 19.40 15.73
C ARG A 281 25.09 19.33 15.23
N ARG A 282 25.63 18.12 15.04
CA ARG A 282 26.97 17.88 14.48
C ARG A 282 27.01 17.99 12.96
N ILE A 283 25.85 17.84 12.31
CA ILE A 283 25.66 18.06 10.88
C ILE A 283 24.42 18.91 10.66
N SER A 284 24.38 19.64 9.55
CA SER A 284 23.19 20.40 9.12
C SER A 284 22.13 19.47 8.52
N LYS A 285 20.88 19.95 8.36
CA LYS A 285 19.83 19.20 7.65
C LYS A 285 20.21 18.85 6.22
N LYS A 286 20.86 19.79 5.50
CA LYS A 286 21.36 19.57 4.14
C LYS A 286 22.38 18.44 4.09
N GLU A 287 23.30 18.42 5.05
CA GLU A 287 24.32 17.37 5.14
C GLU A 287 23.71 16.02 5.57
N TYR A 288 22.70 16.03 6.44
CA TYR A 288 21.92 14.82 6.76
C TYR A 288 21.30 14.21 5.51
N LEU A 289 20.54 14.99 4.73
CA LEU A 289 19.87 14.50 3.52
C LEU A 289 20.89 13.92 2.52
N LYS A 290 22.04 14.58 2.36
CA LYS A 290 23.12 14.09 1.51
C LYS A 290 23.69 12.74 1.99
N ARG A 291 24.02 12.62 3.29
CA ARG A 291 24.65 11.41 3.85
C ARG A 291 23.68 10.24 3.98
N ALA A 292 22.42 10.53 4.31
CA ALA A 292 21.39 9.51 4.49
C ALA A 292 20.95 8.91 3.14
N SER A 293 21.02 9.70 2.05
CA SER A 293 20.35 9.39 0.79
C SER A 293 20.64 7.98 0.24
N GLU A 294 21.92 7.61 0.12
CA GLU A 294 22.33 6.28 -0.40
C GLU A 294 21.85 5.15 0.50
N THR A 295 21.82 5.38 1.82
CA THR A 295 21.44 4.34 2.80
C THR A 295 19.92 4.19 2.84
N GLU A 296 19.17 5.29 2.75
CA GLU A 296 17.71 5.29 2.58
C GLU A 296 17.31 4.62 1.25
N GLU A 297 18.08 4.87 0.18
CA GLU A 297 17.87 4.24 -1.12
C GLU A 297 18.01 2.72 -1.03
N LEU A 298 19.11 2.25 -0.42
CA LEU A 298 19.34 0.84 -0.20
C LEU A 298 18.20 0.21 0.62
N LEU A 299 17.76 0.86 1.70
CA LEU A 299 16.64 0.39 2.50
C LEU A 299 15.33 0.34 1.73
N GLY A 300 15.05 1.37 0.92
CA GLY A 300 13.88 1.39 0.05
C GLY A 300 13.88 0.22 -0.94
N ASN A 301 15.04 -0.11 -1.52
CA ASN A 301 15.21 -1.28 -2.39
C ASN A 301 14.94 -2.59 -1.64
N LEU A 302 15.49 -2.75 -0.43
CA LEU A 302 15.26 -3.95 0.40
C LEU A 302 13.79 -4.09 0.80
N VAL A 303 13.12 -2.99 1.14
CA VAL A 303 11.67 -2.99 1.46
C VAL A 303 10.84 -3.39 0.25
N ARG A 304 11.12 -2.86 -0.95
CA ARG A 304 10.41 -3.24 -2.18
C ARG A 304 10.63 -4.71 -2.52
N ALA A 305 11.87 -5.20 -2.42
CA ALA A 305 12.18 -6.61 -2.63
C ALA A 305 11.41 -7.50 -1.65
N ALA A 306 11.42 -7.17 -0.35
CA ALA A 306 10.68 -7.91 0.67
C ALA A 306 9.17 -7.93 0.41
N LYS A 307 8.59 -6.80 -0.02
CA LYS A 307 7.17 -6.73 -0.42
C LYS A 307 6.84 -7.63 -1.61
N SER A 308 7.68 -7.62 -2.65
CA SER A 308 7.51 -8.50 -3.81
C SER A 308 7.53 -9.98 -3.40
N LYS A 309 8.49 -10.38 -2.55
CA LYS A 309 8.58 -11.75 -2.03
C LYS A 309 7.37 -12.12 -1.17
N LYS A 310 6.92 -11.22 -0.29
CA LYS A 310 5.72 -11.43 0.53
C LYS A 310 4.47 -11.58 -0.34
N HIS A 311 4.35 -10.80 -1.41
CA HIS A 311 3.25 -10.95 -2.37
C HIS A 311 3.29 -12.31 -3.07
N ALA A 312 4.46 -12.71 -3.59
CA ALA A 312 4.64 -14.02 -4.22
C ALA A 312 4.27 -15.19 -3.29
N ILE A 313 4.72 -15.13 -2.03
CA ILE A 313 4.36 -16.10 -0.99
C ILE A 313 2.85 -16.22 -0.84
N ARG A 314 2.11 -15.10 -0.69
CA ARG A 314 0.63 -15.10 -0.57
C ARG A 314 -0.05 -15.74 -1.79
N VAL A 315 0.44 -15.44 -2.99
CA VAL A 315 -0.12 -16.04 -4.23
C VAL A 315 0.08 -17.55 -4.21
N LEU A 316 1.28 -18.02 -3.86
CA LEU A 316 1.56 -19.46 -3.79
C LEU A 316 0.76 -20.16 -2.69
N GLU A 317 0.56 -19.53 -1.53
CA GLU A 317 -0.32 -20.06 -0.45
C GLU A 317 -1.73 -20.34 -0.96
N SER A 318 -2.33 -19.37 -1.67
CA SER A 318 -3.66 -19.53 -2.25
C SER A 318 -3.72 -20.71 -3.23
N ILE A 319 -2.70 -20.82 -4.09
CA ILE A 319 -2.64 -21.89 -5.10
C ILE A 319 -2.41 -23.26 -4.44
N ILE A 320 -1.59 -23.34 -3.39
CA ILE A 320 -1.40 -24.58 -2.63
C ILE A 320 -2.74 -25.04 -2.04
N ALA A 321 -3.50 -24.14 -1.43
CA ALA A 321 -4.81 -24.47 -0.87
C ALA A 321 -5.79 -24.98 -1.95
N ASP A 322 -5.79 -24.33 -3.12
CA ASP A 322 -6.58 -24.73 -4.28
C ASP A 322 -6.21 -26.12 -4.81
N LEU A 323 -4.91 -26.41 -4.91
CA LEU A 323 -4.39 -27.71 -5.33
C LEU A 323 -4.73 -28.81 -4.32
N ASP A 324 -4.53 -28.54 -3.02
CA ASP A 324 -4.78 -29.51 -1.95
C ASP A 324 -6.27 -29.91 -1.92
N SER A 325 -7.20 -28.96 -2.12
CA SER A 325 -8.65 -29.23 -2.25
C SER A 325 -8.96 -30.19 -3.40
N ARG A 326 -8.38 -29.95 -4.59
CA ARG A 326 -8.62 -30.78 -5.79
C ARG A 326 -7.97 -32.15 -5.72
N ILE A 327 -6.76 -32.23 -5.16
CA ILE A 327 -6.07 -33.50 -4.89
C ILE A 327 -6.88 -34.35 -3.90
N LEU A 328 -7.50 -33.72 -2.88
CA LEU A 328 -8.37 -34.43 -1.94
C LEU A 328 -9.63 -34.96 -2.64
N ASN A 329 -10.28 -34.14 -3.47
CA ASN A 329 -11.47 -34.54 -4.21
C ASN A 329 -11.19 -35.65 -5.23
N ALA A 330 -10.00 -35.67 -5.84
CA ALA A 330 -9.59 -36.72 -6.76
C ALA A 330 -9.36 -38.11 -6.11
N LYS A 331 -9.29 -38.17 -4.78
CA LYS A 331 -9.12 -39.43 -4.02
C LYS A 331 -10.44 -40.05 -3.55
N LYS A 332 -11.54 -39.28 -3.60
CA LYS A 332 -12.89 -39.75 -3.25
C LYS A 332 -13.53 -40.40 -4.46
#